data_AF-A0A6G3XAA3-F1
#
_entry.id   AF-A0A6G3XAA3-F1
#
_cell.length_a   1.000
_cell.length_b   1.000
_cell.length_c   1.000
_cell.angle_alpha   90.00
_cell.angle_beta   90.00
_cell.angle_gamma   90.00
#
_symmetry.space_group_name_H-M   'P 1'
#
loop_
_entity.id
_entity.type
_entity.pdbx_description
1 polymer ?
#
loop_
_entity_poly.entity_id
_entity_poly.type
_entity_poly.pdbx_seq_one_letter_code
_entity_poly.pdbx_strand_id
1 'polypeptide(L)'
;RVRELEAKVPKRFAGTTGIAHTRWATHGAPSDENAHPHLDAENKVAVVHNGIIDNASELRAKLTADGIVFLSETDTEVLVHLIARAQAETLEEKVREALRHVEGTYGIAVLHADFNDRIVVARNGSPVVLG
;
A
#
# COMPACT_ATOMS: atom_id res chain seq x y z
N ARG A 1 0.80 13.65 15.50
CA ARG A 1 1.14 14.74 14.54
C ARG A 1 2.49 14.48 13.90
N VAL A 2 2.79 14.98 12.68
CA VAL A 2 4.07 14.71 11.98
C VAL A 2 5.30 15.00 12.85
N ARG A 3 5.29 16.09 13.63
CA ARG A 3 6.38 16.43 14.57
C ARG A 3 6.63 15.37 15.65
N GLU A 4 5.63 14.60 16.05
CA GLU A 4 5.78 13.54 17.05
C GLU A 4 6.41 12.27 16.45
N LEU A 5 6.39 12.13 15.11
CA LEU A 5 6.99 10.96 14.44
C LEU A 5 8.52 11.03 14.45
N GLU A 6 9.11 12.23 14.47
CA GLU A 6 10.57 12.41 14.54
C GLU A 6 11.16 11.71 15.78
N ALA A 7 10.45 11.78 16.92
CA ALA A 7 10.86 11.11 18.16
C ALA A 7 10.78 9.57 18.09
N LYS A 8 10.00 9.01 17.16
CA LYS A 8 9.85 7.56 16.97
C LYS A 8 10.92 6.96 16.04
N VAL A 9 11.59 7.80 15.25
CA VAL A 9 12.63 7.34 14.33
C VAL A 9 13.94 7.14 15.10
N PRO A 10 14.60 5.97 14.99
CA PRO A 10 15.88 5.77 15.64
C PRO A 10 16.94 6.74 15.10
N LYS A 11 17.81 7.27 15.98
CA LYS A 11 18.87 8.24 15.65
C LYS A 11 19.80 7.77 14.53
N ARG A 12 19.88 6.45 14.31
CA ARG A 12 20.59 5.81 13.21
C ARG A 12 19.70 4.70 12.67
N PHE A 13 19.37 4.78 11.38
CA PHE A 13 18.76 3.68 10.65
C PHE A 13 19.49 3.50 9.32
N ALA A 14 19.48 2.27 8.82
CA ALA A 14 19.99 1.94 7.50
C ALA A 14 18.78 1.82 6.56
N GLY A 15 18.78 2.59 5.48
CA GLY A 15 17.71 2.60 4.47
C GLY A 15 17.83 3.82 3.58
N THR A 16 17.74 3.63 2.27
CA THR A 16 17.87 4.71 1.27
C THR A 16 16.56 4.97 0.51
N THR A 17 15.53 4.14 0.77
CA THR A 17 14.21 4.21 0.14
C THR A 17 13.14 4.26 1.23
N GLY A 18 12.08 5.03 1.00
CA GLY A 18 11.03 5.24 1.98
C GLY A 18 9.80 5.89 1.37
N ILE A 19 8.63 5.56 1.93
CA ILE A 19 7.34 6.17 1.60
C ILE A 19 6.69 6.66 2.90
N ALA A 20 5.92 7.74 2.80
CA ALA A 20 5.16 8.31 3.90
C ALA A 20 3.82 8.83 3.39
N HIS A 21 2.85 8.98 4.30
CA HIS A 21 1.49 9.38 3.93
C HIS A 21 0.82 10.19 5.04
N THR A 22 -0.01 11.14 4.63
CA THR A 22 -0.99 11.79 5.51
C THR A 22 -2.38 11.43 5.02
N ARG A 23 -3.15 10.75 5.86
CA ARG A 23 -4.42 10.16 5.46
C ARG A 23 -5.62 11.00 5.86
N TRP A 24 -6.52 11.23 4.91
CA TRP A 24 -7.90 11.65 5.19
C TRP A 24 -8.80 10.43 5.02
N ALA A 25 -9.43 9.98 6.10
CA ALA A 25 -10.16 8.72 6.12
C ALA A 25 -11.45 8.78 5.27
N THR A 26 -11.57 7.87 4.30
CA THR A 26 -12.79 7.60 3.52
C THR A 26 -13.41 6.25 3.90
N HIS A 27 -12.56 5.24 4.12
CA HIS A 27 -12.91 3.91 4.66
C HIS A 27 -12.24 3.67 6.02
N GLY A 28 -12.99 3.19 7.01
CA GLY A 28 -12.49 2.94 8.37
C GLY A 28 -12.20 4.20 9.17
N ALA A 29 -12.37 4.12 10.49
CA ALA A 29 -12.13 5.26 11.38
C ALA A 29 -10.63 5.65 11.40
N PRO A 30 -10.28 6.91 11.72
CA PRO A 30 -8.89 7.27 11.99
C PRO A 30 -8.34 6.46 13.17
N SER A 31 -7.37 5.58 12.89
CA SER A 31 -6.63 4.78 13.87
C SER A 31 -5.22 4.48 13.36
N ASP A 32 -4.36 3.95 14.22
CA ASP A 32 -3.01 3.54 13.81
C ASP A 32 -3.06 2.34 12.85
N GLU A 33 -4.02 1.43 13.00
CA GLU A 33 -4.24 0.28 12.11
C GLU A 33 -4.72 0.69 10.71
N ASN A 34 -5.51 1.76 10.63
CA ASN A 34 -6.02 2.30 9.37
C ASN A 34 -5.08 3.38 8.77
N ALA A 35 -3.93 3.64 9.41
CA ALA A 35 -2.94 4.57 8.88
C ALA A 35 -2.07 3.88 7.83
N HIS A 36 -1.71 4.64 6.79
CA HIS A 36 -0.73 4.19 5.80
C HIS A 36 0.70 4.39 6.33
N PRO A 37 1.70 3.63 5.85
CA PRO A 37 1.59 2.57 4.83
C PRO A 37 0.93 1.30 5.36
N HIS A 38 0.19 0.60 4.51
CA HIS A 38 -0.25 -0.76 4.80
C HIS A 38 0.82 -1.77 4.39
N LEU A 39 0.92 -2.86 5.16
CA LEU A 39 1.89 -3.94 5.00
C LEU A 39 1.18 -5.27 4.73
N ASP A 40 1.84 -6.18 4.02
CA ASP A 40 1.37 -7.55 3.88
C ASP A 40 1.75 -8.37 5.12
N ALA A 41 1.27 -9.61 5.20
CA ALA A 41 1.50 -10.48 6.36
C ALA A 41 2.99 -10.77 6.63
N GLU A 42 3.84 -10.75 5.59
CA GLU A 42 5.28 -10.97 5.71
C GLU A 42 6.09 -9.68 5.90
N ASN A 43 5.43 -8.51 5.92
CA ASN A 43 6.07 -7.19 5.93
C ASN A 43 7.06 -6.98 4.77
N LYS A 44 6.80 -7.61 3.63
CA LYS A 44 7.59 -7.47 2.41
C LYS A 44 7.09 -6.35 1.53
N VAL A 45 5.77 -6.12 1.44
CA VAL A 45 5.16 -5.11 0.59
C VAL A 45 4.64 -3.97 1.45
N ALA A 46 4.97 -2.73 1.09
CA ALA A 46 4.40 -1.54 1.72
C ALA A 46 3.75 -0.63 0.69
N VAL A 47 2.52 -0.18 0.94
CA VAL A 47 1.76 0.68 0.02
C VAL A 47 1.22 1.91 0.72
N VAL A 48 1.39 3.07 0.08
CA VAL A 48 0.62 4.29 0.35
C VAL A 48 -0.31 4.57 -0.82
N HIS A 49 -1.50 5.08 -0.54
CA HIS A 49 -2.56 5.25 -1.54
C HIS A 49 -3.35 6.55 -1.33
N ASN A 50 -3.62 7.26 -2.42
CA ASN A 50 -4.56 8.37 -2.51
C ASN A 50 -5.64 8.04 -3.54
N GLY A 51 -6.89 7.96 -3.10
CA GLY A 51 -8.02 7.64 -3.96
C GLY A 51 -8.99 6.70 -3.26
N ILE A 52 -9.82 6.03 -4.06
CA ILE A 52 -10.79 5.03 -3.61
C ILE A 52 -10.71 3.83 -4.55
N ILE A 53 -10.57 2.64 -3.96
CA ILE A 53 -10.69 1.37 -4.67
C ILE A 53 -12.15 0.90 -4.60
N ASP A 54 -12.90 1.11 -5.69
CA ASP A 54 -14.36 0.95 -5.72
C ASP A 54 -14.80 -0.50 -5.51
N ASN A 55 -14.01 -1.46 -6.00
CA ASN A 55 -14.28 -2.90 -5.85
C ASN A 55 -13.55 -3.56 -4.67
N ALA A 56 -13.07 -2.77 -3.68
CA ALA A 56 -12.30 -3.29 -2.55
C ALA A 56 -13.05 -4.35 -1.72
N SER A 57 -14.36 -4.18 -1.51
CA SER A 57 -15.17 -5.15 -0.75
C SER A 57 -15.22 -6.52 -1.43
N GLU A 58 -15.32 -6.54 -2.76
CA GLU A 58 -15.30 -7.79 -3.54
C GLU A 58 -13.92 -8.46 -3.47
N LEU A 59 -12.85 -7.67 -3.66
CA LEU A 59 -11.48 -8.14 -3.59
C LEU A 59 -11.14 -8.70 -2.19
N ARG A 60 -11.55 -7.98 -1.13
CA ARG A 60 -11.40 -8.40 0.25
C ARG A 60 -12.10 -9.73 0.51
N ALA A 61 -13.35 -9.89 0.05
CA ALA A 61 -14.08 -11.15 0.21
C ALA A 61 -13.35 -12.33 -0.46
N LYS A 62 -12.83 -12.14 -1.68
CA LYS A 62 -12.03 -13.17 -2.38
C LYS A 62 -10.75 -13.51 -1.63
N LEU A 63 -10.00 -12.50 -1.19
CA LEU A 63 -8.75 -12.70 -0.46
C LEU A 63 -8.97 -13.37 0.89
N THR A 64 -10.03 -13.01 1.62
CA THR A 64 -10.41 -13.69 2.87
C THR A 64 -10.82 -15.15 2.63
N ALA A 65 -11.54 -15.44 1.54
CA ALA A 65 -11.86 -16.83 1.16
C ALA A 65 -10.59 -17.66 0.84
N ASP A 66 -9.55 -17.01 0.32
CA ASP A 66 -8.23 -17.59 0.10
C ASP A 66 -7.37 -17.69 1.39
N GLY A 67 -7.93 -17.31 2.55
CA GLY A 67 -7.27 -17.41 3.86
C GLY A 67 -6.46 -16.18 4.28
N ILE A 68 -6.56 -15.06 3.56
CA ILE A 68 -5.88 -13.81 3.95
C ILE A 68 -6.62 -13.14 5.11
N VAL A 69 -5.86 -12.82 6.17
CA VAL A 69 -6.33 -12.03 7.30
C VAL A 69 -6.02 -10.57 7.04
N PHE A 70 -7.04 -9.73 7.13
CA PHE A 70 -6.90 -8.27 7.06
C PHE A 70 -6.85 -7.68 8.46
N LEU A 71 -6.00 -6.68 8.64
CA LEU A 71 -5.77 -5.98 9.90
C LEU A 71 -6.42 -4.59 9.94
N SER A 72 -6.79 -4.05 8.77
CA SER A 72 -7.42 -2.74 8.64
C SER A 72 -8.80 -2.84 7.98
N GLU A 73 -9.58 -1.77 8.12
CA GLU A 73 -10.86 -1.57 7.45
C GLU A 73 -10.70 -0.83 6.11
N THR A 74 -9.47 -0.50 5.72
CA THR A 74 -9.21 0.35 4.55
C THR A 74 -9.36 -0.44 3.25
N ASP A 75 -9.72 0.29 2.20
CA ASP A 75 -9.67 -0.20 0.83
C ASP A 75 -8.23 -0.42 0.36
N THR A 76 -7.26 0.36 0.86
CA THR A 76 -5.84 0.26 0.49
C THR A 76 -5.22 -1.12 0.77
N GLU A 77 -5.59 -1.78 1.87
CA GLU A 77 -4.98 -3.06 2.26
C GLU A 77 -5.19 -4.17 1.21
N VAL A 78 -6.25 -4.11 0.41
CA VAL A 78 -6.45 -5.07 -0.69
C VAL A 78 -5.32 -4.99 -1.73
N LEU A 79 -4.80 -3.80 -2.00
CA LEU A 79 -3.70 -3.60 -2.95
C LEU A 79 -2.44 -4.32 -2.47
N VAL A 80 -2.17 -4.24 -1.17
CA VAL A 80 -0.98 -4.84 -0.57
C VAL A 80 -0.99 -6.35 -0.74
N HIS A 81 -2.11 -7.01 -0.43
CA HIS A 81 -2.23 -8.45 -0.58
C HIS A 81 -2.26 -8.90 -2.05
N LEU A 82 -2.86 -8.12 -2.95
CA LEU A 82 -2.80 -8.42 -4.39
C LEU A 82 -1.35 -8.35 -4.92
N ILE A 83 -0.59 -7.32 -4.54
CA ILE A 83 0.81 -7.16 -4.95
C ILE A 83 1.68 -8.28 -4.36
N ALA A 84 1.49 -8.62 -3.09
CA ALA A 84 2.25 -9.69 -2.43
C ALA A 84 2.01 -11.07 -3.07
N ARG A 85 0.79 -11.32 -3.59
CA ARG A 85 0.42 -12.58 -4.26
C ARG A 85 0.82 -12.63 -5.74
N ALA A 86 1.17 -11.50 -6.35
CA ALA A 86 1.51 -11.44 -7.76
C ALA A 86 2.74 -12.30 -8.08
N GLN A 87 2.68 -13.06 -9.17
CA GLN A 87 3.72 -14.06 -9.51
C GLN A 87 4.83 -13.51 -10.40
N ALA A 88 4.69 -12.27 -10.89
CA ALA A 88 5.70 -11.67 -11.75
C ALA A 88 7.07 -11.49 -11.07
N GLU A 89 8.13 -11.47 -11.88
CA GLU A 89 9.53 -11.43 -11.40
C GLU A 89 10.00 -10.04 -10.97
N THR A 90 9.41 -8.96 -11.48
CA THR A 90 9.80 -7.59 -11.13
C THR A 90 8.70 -6.86 -10.36
N LEU A 91 9.07 -5.90 -9.51
CA LEU A 91 8.10 -5.13 -8.74
C LEU A 91 7.11 -4.38 -9.64
N GLU A 92 7.57 -3.84 -10.76
CA GLU A 92 6.74 -3.13 -11.73
C GLU A 92 5.67 -4.05 -12.33
N GLU A 93 6.04 -5.27 -12.69
CA GLU A 93 5.10 -6.26 -13.21
C GLU A 93 4.16 -6.80 -12.13
N LYS A 94 4.64 -6.98 -10.89
CA LYS A 94 3.78 -7.36 -9.76
C LYS A 94 2.71 -6.31 -9.49
N VAL A 95 3.08 -5.03 -9.48
CA VAL A 95 2.12 -3.92 -9.35
C VAL A 95 1.16 -3.89 -10.52
N ARG A 96 1.66 -4.04 -11.76
CA ARG A 96 0.80 -4.07 -12.95
C ARG A 96 -0.19 -5.23 -12.90
N GLU A 97 0.23 -6.40 -12.42
CA GLU A 97 -0.61 -7.58 -12.23
C GLU A 97 -1.72 -7.35 -11.22
N ALA A 98 -1.37 -6.83 -10.04
CA ALA A 98 -2.35 -6.48 -9.01
C ALA A 98 -3.40 -5.49 -9.54
N LEU A 99 -2.96 -4.43 -10.24
CA LEU A 99 -3.83 -3.37 -10.74
C LEU A 99 -4.80 -3.80 -11.84
N ARG A 100 -4.59 -4.95 -12.50
CA ARG A 100 -5.57 -5.50 -13.45
C ARG A 100 -6.90 -5.90 -12.79
N HIS A 101 -6.90 -6.09 -11.47
CA HIS A 101 -8.08 -6.45 -10.70
C HIS A 101 -8.76 -5.26 -10.03
N VAL A 102 -8.18 -4.07 -10.14
CA VAL A 102 -8.53 -2.90 -9.33
C VAL A 102 -9.39 -1.93 -10.13
N GLU A 103 -10.55 -1.59 -9.59
CA GLU A 103 -11.44 -0.56 -10.13
C GLU A 103 -11.43 0.68 -9.23
N GLY A 104 -11.60 1.84 -9.84
CA GLY A 104 -11.65 3.12 -9.15
C GLY A 104 -10.48 4.05 -9.45
N THR A 105 -10.27 5.01 -8.56
CA THR A 105 -9.26 6.06 -8.72
C THR A 105 -8.17 5.90 -7.67
N TYR A 106 -6.91 5.97 -8.08
CA TYR A 106 -5.79 5.75 -7.19
C TYR A 106 -4.55 6.49 -7.65
N GLY A 107 -3.71 6.84 -6.68
CA GLY A 107 -2.32 7.22 -6.83
C GLY A 107 -1.58 6.47 -5.75
N ILE A 108 -0.68 5.56 -6.13
CA ILE A 108 -0.01 4.65 -5.20
C ILE A 108 1.50 4.78 -5.32
N ALA A 109 2.19 4.54 -4.20
CA ALA A 109 3.62 4.25 -4.17
C ALA A 109 3.85 2.97 -3.38
N VAL A 110 4.68 2.10 -3.94
CA VAL A 110 4.90 0.73 -3.49
C VAL A 110 6.38 0.49 -3.24
N LEU A 111 6.68 -0.07 -2.07
CA LEU A 111 7.98 -0.63 -1.72
C LEU A 111 7.87 -2.14 -1.60
N HIS A 112 8.98 -2.83 -1.88
CA HIS A 112 9.09 -4.26 -1.66
C HIS A 112 10.47 -4.62 -1.08
N ALA A 113 10.52 -5.41 -0.02
CA ALA A 113 11.77 -5.73 0.70
C ALA A 113 12.83 -6.40 -0.20
N ASP A 114 12.39 -7.29 -1.09
CA ASP A 114 13.26 -7.96 -2.06
C ASP A 114 13.71 -7.04 -3.24
N PHE A 115 13.15 -5.83 -3.37
CA PHE A 115 13.50 -4.81 -4.39
C PHE A 115 13.82 -3.47 -3.72
N ASN A 116 14.83 -3.46 -2.85
CA ASN A 116 15.13 -2.36 -1.93
C ASN A 116 15.72 -1.08 -2.58
N ASP A 117 15.97 -1.10 -3.89
CA ASP A 117 16.60 -0.04 -4.68
C ASP A 117 15.61 0.88 -5.41
N ARG A 118 14.29 0.61 -5.31
CA ARG A 118 13.28 1.30 -6.11
C ARG A 118 11.97 1.53 -5.37
N ILE A 119 11.22 2.50 -5.88
CA ILE A 119 9.82 2.75 -5.54
C ILE A 119 9.04 2.64 -6.85
N VAL A 120 7.99 1.82 -6.86
CA VAL A 120 7.07 1.74 -8.00
C VAL A 120 5.85 2.59 -7.71
N VAL A 121 5.53 3.50 -8.63
CA VAL A 121 4.33 4.34 -8.55
C VAL A 121 3.37 4.00 -9.68
N ALA A 122 2.08 4.12 -9.40
CA ALA A 122 1.03 3.99 -10.42
C ALA A 122 -0.10 4.98 -10.14
N ARG A 123 -0.80 5.40 -11.19
CA ARG A 123 -1.95 6.30 -11.06
C ARG A 123 -3.07 5.95 -12.02
N ASN A 124 -4.29 6.16 -11.54
CA ASN A 124 -5.52 6.22 -12.30
C ASN A 124 -6.40 7.32 -11.70
N GLY A 125 -6.58 8.44 -12.39
CA GLY A 125 -7.31 9.61 -11.84
C GLY A 125 -6.51 10.46 -10.85
N SER A 126 -6.04 9.90 -9.73
CA SER A 126 -5.33 10.65 -8.68
C SER A 126 -3.96 11.18 -9.16
N PRO A 127 -3.56 12.43 -8.84
CA PRO A 127 -2.27 12.97 -9.26
C PRO A 127 -1.07 12.26 -8.61
N VAL A 128 -0.02 12.04 -9.42
CA VAL A 128 1.33 11.61 -8.99
C VAL A 128 2.34 12.43 -9.79
N VAL A 129 3.38 12.94 -9.13
CA VAL A 129 4.45 13.74 -9.72
C VAL A 129 5.80 13.13 -9.33
N LEU A 130 6.71 13.02 -10.30
CA LEU A 130 8.11 12.61 -10.09
C LEU A 130 8.99 13.87 -10.21
N GLY A 131 9.92 14.05 -9.28
CA GLY A 131 10.83 15.20 -9.19
C GLY A 131 12.28 14.82 -9.46
#